data_AF-A0A6V7J161-F1
#
_entry.id   AF-A0A6V7J161-F1
#
_cell.length_a   1.000
_cell.length_b   1.000
_cell.length_c   1.000
_cell.angle_alpha   90.00
_cell.angle_beta   90.00
_cell.angle_gamma   90.00
#
_symmetry.space_group_name_H-M   'P 1'
#
loop_
_entity.id
_entity.type
_entity.pdbx_description
1 polymer ?
#
loop_
_entity_poly.entity_id
_entity_poly.type
_entity_poly.pdbx_seq_one_letter_code
_entity_poly.pdbx_strand_id
1 'polypeptide(L)' 'EAFNVLGFTQEEKDNIYKITASVMHMGGMKFKQRGREEQAEADGTE' A
#
# COMPACT_ATOMS: atom_id res chain seq x y z
N GLU A 1 17.93 -1.78 -13.73
CA GLU A 1 19.00 -1.13 -14.53
C GLU A 1 18.60 0.25 -15.06
N ALA A 2 17.44 0.42 -15.69
CA ALA A 2 16.98 1.71 -16.23
C ALA A 2 17.01 2.86 -15.20
N PHE A 3 16.53 2.65 -13.97
CA PHE A 3 16.59 3.68 -12.92
C PHE A 3 18.01 4.16 -12.62
N ASN A 4 19.01 3.28 -12.68
CA ASN A 4 20.40 3.67 -12.47
C ASN A 4 20.91 4.49 -13.67
N VAL A 5 20.55 4.10 -14.90
CA VAL A 5 20.92 4.83 -16.13
C VAL A 5 20.33 6.24 -16.15
N LEU A 6 19.11 6.39 -15.64
CA LEU A 6 18.41 7.68 -15.53
C LEU A 6 18.83 8.51 -14.32
N GLY A 7 19.80 8.05 -13.52
CA GLY A 7 20.38 8.82 -12.43
C GLY A 7 19.57 8.84 -11.13
N PHE A 8 18.61 7.92 -10.94
CA PHE A 8 17.86 7.82 -9.68
C PHE A 8 18.79 7.39 -8.55
N THR A 9 18.70 8.09 -7.42
CA THR A 9 19.36 7.73 -6.17
C THR A 9 18.82 6.41 -5.62
N GLN A 10 19.54 5.79 -4.69
CA GLN A 10 19.06 4.58 -4.03
C GLN A 10 17.77 4.83 -3.25
N GLU A 11 17.68 5.95 -2.55
CA GLU A 11 16.50 6.34 -1.79
C GLU A 11 15.26 6.49 -2.67
N GLU A 12 15.38 7.14 -3.84
CA GLU A 12 14.25 7.29 -4.77
C GLU A 12 13.75 5.93 -5.28
N LYS A 13 14.66 5.03 -5.65
CA LYS A 13 14.30 3.66 -6.06
C LYS A 13 13.56 2.93 -4.94
N ASP A 14 14.08 3.00 -3.72
CA ASP A 14 13.47 2.33 -2.56
C ASP A 14 12.09 2.92 -2.27
N ASN A 15 11.91 4.23 -2.38
CA ASN A 15 10.63 4.89 -2.19
C ASN A 15 9.60 4.48 -3.27
N ILE A 16 10.02 4.34 -4.53
CA ILE A 16 9.14 3.83 -5.60
C ILE A 16 8.70 2.39 -5.30
N TYR A 17 9.62 1.53 -4.88
CA TYR A 17 9.29 0.15 -4.51
C TYR A 17 8.37 0.08 -3.28
N LYS A 18 8.60 0.92 -2.27
CA LYS A 18 7.73 1.04 -1.10
C LYS A 18 6.31 1.44 -1.51
N ILE A 19 6.14 2.48 -2.32
CA ILE A 19 4.82 2.93 -2.79
C ILE A 19 4.11 1.82 -3.56
N THR A 20 4.83 1.13 -4.45
CA THR A 20 4.28 0.00 -5.22
C THR A 20 3.80 -1.11 -4.30
N ALA A 21 4.59 -1.48 -3.30
CA ALA A 21 4.21 -2.47 -2.29
C ALA A 21 3.01 -1.98 -1.45
N SER A 22 2.96 -0.69 -1.07
CA SER A 22 1.83 -0.11 -0.34
C SER A 22 0.52 -0.26 -1.09
N VAL A 23 0.50 -0.13 -2.42
CA VAL A 23 -0.71 -0.38 -3.22
C VAL A 23 -1.15 -1.83 -3.13
N MET A 24 -0.21 -2.78 -3.16
CA MET A 24 -0.53 -4.21 -2.99
C MET A 24 -1.13 -4.49 -1.61
N HIS A 25 -0.53 -3.93 -0.55
CA HIS A 25 -1.04 -4.08 0.82
C HIS A 25 -2.41 -3.43 0.99
N MET A 26 -2.62 -2.25 0.41
CA MET A 26 -3.92 -1.57 0.45
C MET A 26 -5.03 -2.40 -0.19
N GLY A 27 -4.71 -3.19 -1.23
CA GLY A 27 -5.66 -4.15 -1.83
C GLY A 27 -6.03 -5.33 -0.91
N GLY A 28 -5.23 -5.60 0.12
CA GLY A 28 -5.50 -6.62 1.14
C GLY A 28 -6.41 -6.14 2.27
N MET A 29 -6.61 -4.83 2.42
CA MET A 29 -7.41 -4.26 3.50
C MET A 29 -8.86 -4.75 3.43
N LYS A 30 -9.33 -5.33 4.52
CA LYS A 30 -10.71 -5.82 4.66
C LYS A 30 -11.51 -4.95 5.62
N PHE A 31 -12.79 -4.83 5.32
CA PHE A 31 -13.74 -4.07 6.11
C PHE A 31 -14.99 -4.90 6.34
N LYS A 32 -15.63 -4.69 7.48
CA LYS A 32 -16.92 -5.30 7.85
C LYS A 32 -17.90 -4.26 8.34
N GLN A 33 -19.18 -4.60 8.32
CA GLN A 33 -20.24 -3.75 8.85
C GLN A 33 -20.21 -3.75 10.38
N ARG A 34 -20.38 -2.57 10.99
CA ARG A 34 -20.48 -2.43 12.44
C ARG A 34 -21.88 -2.78 12.95
N GLY A 35 -22.09 -4.06 13.28
CA GLY A 35 -23.37 -4.53 13.82
C GLY A 35 -24.54 -4.28 12.87
N ARG A 36 -25.50 -3.43 13.27
CA ARG A 36 -26.65 -3.01 12.43
C ARG A 36 -26.47 -1.61 11.81
N GLU A 37 -25.37 -0.91 12.11
CA GLU A 37 -25.07 0.40 11.54
C GLU A 37 -24.60 0.21 10.08
N GLU A 38 -24.90 1.15 9.18
CA GLU A 38 -24.43 1.09 7.77
C GLU A 38 -22.93 1.44 7.63
N GLN A 39 -22.27 1.80 8.72
CA GLN A 39 -20.86 2.17 8.76
C GLN A 39 -19.95 0.93 8.72
N ALA A 40 -18.87 1.03 7.96
CA ALA A 40 -17.80 0.03 7.92
C ALA A 40 -16.75 0.27 9.02
N GLU A 41 -16.18 -0.81 9.54
CA GLU A 41 -15.01 -0.84 10.43
C GLU A 41 -13.93 -1.79 9.85
N ALA A 42 -12.67 -1.60 10.25
CA ALA A 42 -11.58 -2.45 9.80
C ALA A 42 -11.77 -3.90 10.29
N ASP A 43 -11.59 -4.87 9.40
CA ASP A 43 -11.69 -6.29 9.71
C ASP A 43 -10.29 -6.92 9.84
N GLY A 44 -9.56 -6.46 10.85
CA GLY A 44 -8.15 -6.82 11.08
C GLY A 44 -7.17 -5.71 10.70
N THR A 45 -5.88 -6.03 10.74
CA THR A 45 -4.78 -5.08 10.49
C THR A 45 -3.73 -5.62 9.51
N GLU A 46 -4.07 -6.68 8.78
CA GLU A 46 -3.20 -7.30 7.78
C GLU A 46 -3.38 -6.67 6.38
#